data_AF-A0A356FB67-F1
#
_entry.id   AF-A0A356FB67-F1
#
_cell.length_a   1.000
_cell.length_b   1.000
_cell.length_c   1.000
_cell.angle_alpha   90.00
_cell.angle_beta   90.00
_cell.angle_gamma   90.00
#
_symmetry.space_group_name_H-M   'P 1'
#
loop_
_entity.id
_entity.type
_entity.pdbx_description
1 polymer ?
#
loop_
_entity_poly.entity_id
_entity_poly.type
_entity_poly.pdbx_seq_one_letter_code
_entity_poly.pdbx_strand_id
1 'polypeptide(L)'
;NSGNFTLHMTAVVPPINDDCVDAIELAHGSRVEGTNVDSSRQFTTPICVDRFSTGIVWYRFTGTGGQVEISTCHEETELTSRLSIYTGSCEEPVCVETEADVCGVDQAVLIVQTEKAREYLVAVSGGGSAFDGDVTIGSFVITMTDLEGPPLAPGCMDEAACNYDPDANVAGECSYADDPCEACIDGVVVNIDEDGDGVCEAAAGTSLLPGDFNSDSSIDISDGLALLGYLFSGNRAAPCADDGGNILAGGIQLSDFNGDGSLDLSDAISTLRWLFLGGPIHALGSNCRIFSDCSDDDTCATP
;
A
#
# COMPACT_ATOMS: atom_id res chain seq x y z
N ASN A 1 -58.80 -3.65 29.03
CA ASN A 1 -58.44 -2.84 27.84
C ASN A 1 -58.04 -3.77 26.72
N SER A 2 -58.89 -3.87 25.70
CA SER A 2 -58.58 -4.55 24.44
C SER A 2 -58.82 -3.56 23.32
N GLY A 3 -57.81 -3.31 22.50
CA GLY A 3 -57.87 -2.43 21.33
C GLY A 3 -56.98 -3.00 20.23
N ASN A 4 -57.43 -2.89 18.98
CA ASN A 4 -56.62 -3.27 17.84
C ASN A 4 -55.55 -2.21 17.61
N PHE A 5 -54.34 -2.63 17.25
CA PHE A 5 -53.28 -1.74 16.79
C PHE A 5 -52.75 -2.22 15.44
N THR A 6 -52.15 -1.30 14.71
CA THR A 6 -51.42 -1.57 13.47
C THR A 6 -49.95 -1.25 13.72
N LEU A 7 -49.07 -2.21 13.44
CA LEU A 7 -47.63 -2.00 13.48
C LEU A 7 -47.17 -1.55 12.09
N HIS A 8 -46.54 -0.38 12.02
CA HIS A 8 -45.74 0.01 10.86
C HIS A 8 -44.28 -0.28 11.17
N MET A 9 -43.67 -1.16 10.38
CA MET A 9 -42.25 -1.47 10.45
C MET A 9 -41.61 -0.94 9.17
N THR A 10 -40.69 0.01 9.32
CA THR A 10 -39.86 0.49 8.22
C THR A 10 -38.48 -0.11 8.42
N ALA A 11 -37.94 -0.75 7.38
CA ALA A 11 -36.56 -1.20 7.40
C ALA A 11 -35.65 0.03 7.42
N VAL A 12 -34.77 0.09 8.41
CA VAL A 12 -33.70 1.07 8.51
C VAL A 12 -32.51 0.52 7.74
N VAL A 13 -31.88 1.36 6.91
CA VAL A 13 -30.70 0.97 6.12
C VAL A 13 -29.48 1.60 6.79
N PRO A 14 -28.61 0.81 7.43
CA PRO A 14 -27.40 1.37 8.03
C PRO A 14 -26.45 1.93 6.95
N PRO A 15 -25.50 2.79 7.33
CA PRO A 15 -24.43 3.22 6.44
C PRO A 15 -23.68 2.02 5.85
N ILE A 16 -23.16 2.15 4.63
CA ILE A 16 -22.44 1.05 3.96
C ILE A 16 -21.21 0.61 4.75
N ASN A 17 -20.60 1.52 5.51
CA ASN A 17 -19.44 1.29 6.36
C ASN A 17 -19.78 1.14 7.85
N ASP A 18 -20.98 0.68 8.16
CA ASP A 18 -21.43 0.38 9.53
C ASP A 18 -20.62 -0.77 10.16
N ASP A 19 -20.18 -1.73 9.33
CA ASP A 19 -19.25 -2.78 9.72
C ASP A 19 -17.82 -2.48 9.28
N CYS A 20 -16.86 -2.87 10.13
CA CYS A 20 -15.43 -2.64 9.88
C CYS A 20 -14.95 -3.29 8.58
N VAL A 21 -15.49 -4.46 8.23
CA VAL A 21 -15.11 -5.16 6.99
C VAL A 21 -15.48 -4.37 5.74
N ASP A 22 -16.49 -3.50 5.85
CA ASP A 22 -17.00 -2.63 4.80
C ASP A 22 -16.47 -1.19 4.92
N ALA A 23 -15.38 -0.99 5.68
CA ALA A 23 -14.76 0.32 5.87
C ALA A 23 -14.45 1.00 4.52
N ILE A 24 -14.88 2.25 4.37
CA ILE A 24 -14.63 3.05 3.16
C ILE A 24 -13.17 3.50 3.12
N GLU A 25 -12.53 3.38 1.97
CA GLU A 25 -11.17 3.85 1.75
C GLU A 25 -11.09 5.39 1.74
N LEU A 26 -10.16 5.95 2.52
CA LEU A 26 -9.77 7.35 2.49
C LEU A 26 -8.48 7.49 1.67
N ALA A 27 -8.58 8.12 0.50
CA ALA A 27 -7.41 8.45 -0.30
C ALA A 27 -6.63 9.63 0.31
N HIS A 28 -5.32 9.68 0.09
CA HIS A 28 -4.45 10.77 0.54
C HIS A 28 -4.93 12.13 0.01
N GLY A 29 -5.12 13.10 0.90
CA GLY A 29 -5.67 14.42 0.57
C GLY A 29 -7.20 14.43 0.35
N SER A 30 -7.91 13.34 0.61
CA SER A 30 -9.35 13.25 0.36
C SER A 30 -10.20 14.03 1.38
N ARG A 31 -11.40 14.41 0.92
CA ARG A 31 -12.50 14.95 1.73
C ARG A 31 -13.76 14.18 1.40
N VAL A 32 -14.37 13.56 2.40
CA VAL A 32 -15.51 12.65 2.23
C VAL A 32 -16.63 13.08 3.18
N GLU A 33 -17.87 13.04 2.68
CA GLU A 33 -19.07 13.19 3.50
C GLU A 33 -19.48 11.83 4.09
N GLY A 34 -19.84 11.82 5.36
CA GLY A 34 -20.21 10.62 6.11
C GLY A 34 -21.39 10.84 7.03
N THR A 35 -21.93 9.74 7.58
CA THR A 35 -23.01 9.77 8.56
C THR A 35 -22.97 8.52 9.43
N ASN A 36 -23.26 8.66 10.72
CA ASN A 36 -23.51 7.53 11.61
C ASN A 36 -25.02 7.34 11.88
N VAL A 37 -25.89 8.09 11.19
CA VAL A 37 -27.34 7.89 11.23
C VAL A 37 -27.64 6.44 10.90
N ASP A 38 -28.48 5.82 11.74
CA ASP A 38 -28.98 4.47 11.53
C ASP A 38 -27.93 3.33 11.61
N SER A 39 -26.71 3.62 12.06
CA SER A 39 -25.69 2.59 12.36
C SER A 39 -26.24 1.50 13.30
N SER A 40 -25.90 0.23 13.04
CA SER A 40 -26.37 -0.90 13.84
C SER A 40 -25.73 -0.92 15.24
N ARG A 41 -24.50 -0.41 15.36
CA ARG A 41 -23.78 -0.30 16.64
C ARG A 41 -24.00 1.06 17.29
N GLN A 42 -25.21 1.26 17.83
CA GLN A 42 -25.55 2.51 18.51
C GLN A 42 -24.79 2.74 19.82
N PHE A 43 -24.32 1.68 20.49
CA PHE A 43 -23.60 1.77 21.75
C PHE A 43 -22.48 0.75 21.82
N THR A 44 -21.25 1.22 22.01
CA THR A 44 -20.09 0.33 22.24
C THR A 44 -18.97 1.10 22.93
N THR A 45 -18.00 0.37 23.47
CA THR A 45 -16.72 0.92 23.94
C THR A 45 -15.66 0.57 22.90
N PRO A 46 -15.18 1.55 22.11
CA PRO A 46 -14.10 1.31 21.15
C PRO A 46 -12.87 0.75 21.85
N ILE A 47 -12.13 -0.14 21.20
CA ILE A 47 -11.01 -0.87 21.82
C ILE A 47 -9.89 0.07 22.29
N CYS A 48 -9.78 1.25 21.66
CA CYS A 48 -8.82 2.27 22.04
C CYS A 48 -9.12 3.01 23.35
N VAL A 49 -10.38 3.10 23.78
CA VAL A 49 -10.78 3.89 24.96
C VAL A 49 -11.86 3.21 25.79
N ASP A 50 -11.73 3.29 27.10
CA ASP A 50 -12.81 2.94 28.04
C ASP A 50 -13.83 4.09 28.15
N ARG A 51 -14.31 4.58 27.01
CA ARG A 51 -15.33 5.64 26.92
C ARG A 51 -16.46 5.20 26.00
N PHE A 52 -17.66 5.56 26.41
CA PHE A 52 -18.88 5.26 25.68
C PHE A 52 -18.95 6.06 24.38
N SER A 53 -19.07 5.40 23.24
CA SER A 53 -19.31 6.05 21.95
C SER A 53 -20.66 5.61 21.37
N THR A 54 -21.20 6.45 20.49
CA THR A 54 -22.51 6.22 19.87
C THR A 54 -22.42 6.24 18.37
N GLY A 55 -22.94 5.19 17.73
CA GLY A 55 -22.98 5.05 16.28
C GLY A 55 -21.61 5.12 15.63
N ILE A 56 -21.05 3.95 15.33
CA ILE A 56 -19.71 3.84 14.72
C ILE A 56 -19.84 3.55 13.24
N VAL A 57 -19.06 4.26 12.45
CA VAL A 57 -18.80 3.93 11.05
C VAL A 57 -17.30 3.88 10.79
N TRP A 58 -16.90 3.09 9.81
CA TRP A 58 -15.51 2.70 9.60
C TRP A 58 -14.94 3.25 8.31
N TYR A 59 -13.69 3.65 8.36
CA TYR A 59 -12.87 4.01 7.22
C TYR A 59 -11.55 3.28 7.31
N ARG A 60 -10.82 3.22 6.20
CA ARG A 60 -9.47 2.65 6.15
C ARG A 60 -8.56 3.50 5.28
N PHE A 61 -7.26 3.42 5.52
CA PHE A 61 -6.25 4.00 4.64
C PHE A 61 -4.94 3.22 4.75
N THR A 62 -4.07 3.39 3.76
CA THR A 62 -2.73 2.80 3.76
C THR A 62 -1.70 3.84 4.14
N GLY A 63 -0.82 3.53 5.09
CA GLY A 63 0.25 4.42 5.53
C GLY A 63 1.34 4.61 4.47
N THR A 64 1.88 5.83 4.39
CA THR A 64 2.95 6.20 3.45
C THR A 64 4.34 6.19 4.10
N GLY A 65 4.42 5.96 5.41
CA GLY A 65 5.65 6.14 6.20
C GLY A 65 5.82 7.55 6.78
N GLY A 66 4.85 8.44 6.55
CA GLY A 66 4.79 9.79 7.10
C GLY A 66 3.67 10.00 8.12
N GLN A 67 3.52 11.25 8.58
CA GLN A 67 2.41 11.70 9.41
C GLN A 67 1.17 11.99 8.57
N VAL A 68 0.05 11.46 9.05
CA VAL A 68 -1.28 11.72 8.51
C VAL A 68 -2.15 12.37 9.57
N GLU A 69 -2.84 13.45 9.21
CA GLU A 69 -3.92 14.06 9.99
C GLU A 69 -5.27 13.55 9.49
N ILE A 70 -6.06 12.99 10.41
CA ILE A 70 -7.49 12.69 10.21
C ILE A 70 -8.29 13.73 10.97
N SER A 71 -9.18 14.43 10.28
CA SER A 71 -9.95 15.53 10.86
C SER A 71 -11.41 15.47 10.49
N THR A 72 -12.26 15.70 11.49
CA THR A 72 -13.69 15.95 11.30
C THR A 72 -14.07 17.41 11.58
N CYS A 73 -13.06 18.27 11.77
CA CYS A 73 -13.15 19.68 12.09
C CYS A 73 -13.64 20.52 10.91
N HIS A 74 -14.92 20.41 10.57
CA HIS A 74 -15.54 21.09 9.42
C HIS A 74 -16.83 21.76 9.85
N GLU A 75 -17.17 22.89 9.20
CA GLU A 75 -18.37 23.67 9.53
C GLU A 75 -19.66 22.88 9.25
N GLU A 76 -19.61 21.93 8.32
CA GLU A 76 -20.72 21.05 7.92
C GLU A 76 -20.86 19.81 8.82
N THR A 77 -19.91 19.58 9.74
CA THR A 77 -19.99 18.45 10.66
C THR A 77 -20.98 18.78 11.79
N GLU A 78 -22.11 18.08 11.79
CA GLU A 78 -23.15 18.20 12.82
C GLU A 78 -22.91 17.26 14.01
N LEU A 79 -22.10 16.22 13.79
CA LEU A 79 -21.73 15.23 14.79
C LEU A 79 -20.71 15.79 15.78
N THR A 80 -20.97 15.64 17.08
CA THR A 80 -19.92 15.66 18.12
C THR A 80 -19.08 14.42 17.92
N SER A 81 -18.00 14.51 17.15
CA SER A 81 -17.28 13.35 16.65
C SER A 81 -16.15 12.91 17.59
N ARG A 82 -15.85 11.61 17.55
CA ARG A 82 -14.67 10.99 18.13
C ARG A 82 -13.98 10.14 17.08
N LEU A 83 -12.64 10.16 17.13
CA LEU A 83 -11.78 9.39 16.23
C LEU A 83 -10.91 8.41 17.01
N SER A 84 -10.83 7.19 16.50
CA SER A 84 -9.86 6.18 16.94
C SER A 84 -9.22 5.53 15.72
N ILE A 85 -7.91 5.34 15.77
CA ILE A 85 -7.13 4.68 14.72
C ILE A 85 -6.61 3.35 15.25
N TYR A 86 -6.77 2.31 14.44
CA TYR A 86 -6.34 0.95 14.71
C TYR A 86 -5.44 0.43 13.59
N THR A 87 -4.66 -0.60 13.90
CA THR A 87 -4.06 -1.53 12.94
C THR A 87 -4.57 -2.94 13.23
N GLY A 88 -4.11 -3.95 12.50
CA GLY A 88 -4.60 -5.32 12.65
C GLY A 88 -5.90 -5.52 11.87
N SER A 89 -6.63 -6.59 12.17
CA SER A 89 -7.87 -6.93 11.47
C SER A 89 -9.10 -6.36 12.18
N CYS A 90 -10.25 -6.40 11.52
CA CYS A 90 -11.53 -6.05 12.15
C CYS A 90 -11.93 -6.97 13.31
N GLU A 91 -11.42 -8.20 13.36
CA GLU A 91 -11.69 -9.16 14.43
C GLU A 91 -10.75 -8.95 15.63
N GLU A 92 -9.52 -8.54 15.37
CA GLU A 92 -8.47 -8.28 16.38
C GLU A 92 -7.80 -6.92 16.15
N PRO A 93 -8.54 -5.80 16.27
CA PRO A 93 -7.96 -4.49 16.01
C PRO A 93 -7.05 -4.07 17.17
N VAL A 94 -5.87 -3.59 16.82
CA VAL A 94 -4.85 -3.10 17.74
C VAL A 94 -4.91 -1.58 17.76
N CYS A 95 -5.19 -1.01 18.93
CA CYS A 95 -5.23 0.44 19.06
C CYS A 95 -3.87 1.07 18.73
N VAL A 96 -3.88 2.07 17.84
CA VAL A 96 -2.69 2.88 17.53
C VAL A 96 -2.78 4.21 18.27
N GLU A 97 -3.90 4.91 18.09
CA GLU A 97 -4.05 6.27 18.60
C GLU A 97 -5.54 6.62 18.77
N THR A 98 -5.85 7.47 19.73
CA THR A 98 -7.24 7.88 20.03
C THR A 98 -7.27 9.24 20.69
N GLU A 99 -8.21 10.10 20.25
CA GLU A 99 -8.43 11.47 20.73
C GLU A 99 -7.17 12.24 21.23
N ALA A 100 -6.52 13.03 20.37
CA ALA A 100 -5.43 13.93 20.80
C ALA A 100 -5.89 15.38 21.06
N ASP A 101 -6.84 15.92 20.28
CA ASP A 101 -7.35 17.29 20.43
C ASP A 101 -8.82 17.44 19.98
N VAL A 102 -9.52 18.40 20.59
CA VAL A 102 -10.91 18.78 20.27
C VAL A 102 -10.92 20.13 19.56
N CYS A 103 -11.65 20.22 18.45
CA CYS A 103 -11.79 21.44 17.66
C CYS A 103 -13.26 21.89 17.61
N GLY A 104 -13.48 23.18 17.34
CA GLY A 104 -14.82 23.74 17.11
C GLY A 104 -15.81 23.45 18.26
N VAL A 105 -16.89 22.73 17.94
CA VAL A 105 -17.98 22.32 18.83
C VAL A 105 -17.92 20.81 19.12
N ASP A 106 -16.86 20.38 19.80
CA ASP A 106 -16.63 18.98 20.20
C ASP A 106 -16.44 18.00 19.02
N GLN A 107 -15.73 18.44 17.98
CA GLN A 107 -15.28 17.59 16.88
C GLN A 107 -13.84 17.11 17.11
N ALA A 108 -13.45 16.01 16.47
CA ALA A 108 -12.15 15.37 16.68
C ALA A 108 -11.17 15.58 15.51
N VAL A 109 -9.90 15.76 15.88
CA VAL A 109 -8.73 15.68 15.00
C VAL A 109 -7.67 14.77 15.62
N LEU A 110 -6.94 14.06 14.78
CA LEU A 110 -5.89 13.14 15.19
C LEU A 110 -4.74 13.12 14.19
N ILE A 111 -3.50 13.13 14.69
CA ILE A 111 -2.30 12.99 13.88
C ILE A 111 -1.61 11.68 14.28
N VAL A 112 -1.29 10.85 13.30
CA VAL A 112 -0.64 9.55 13.51
C VAL A 112 0.60 9.42 12.64
N GLN A 113 1.68 8.87 13.22
CA GLN A 113 2.84 8.42 12.45
C GLN A 113 2.54 7.07 11.83
N THR A 114 2.64 6.97 10.51
CA THR A 114 2.29 5.75 9.77
C THR A 114 3.52 4.96 9.34
N GLU A 115 3.36 3.66 9.17
CA GLU A 115 4.34 2.80 8.50
C GLU A 115 3.98 2.66 7.02
N LYS A 116 4.99 2.60 6.14
CA LYS A 116 4.79 2.43 4.70
C LYS A 116 4.03 1.12 4.43
N ALA A 117 3.05 1.18 3.52
CA ALA A 117 2.25 0.04 3.06
C ALA A 117 1.42 -0.65 4.16
N ARG A 118 1.30 -0.06 5.35
CA ARG A 118 0.52 -0.64 6.45
C ARG A 118 -0.92 -0.14 6.40
N GLU A 119 -1.88 -1.05 6.47
CA GLU A 119 -3.30 -0.69 6.57
C GLU A 119 -3.64 -0.18 7.99
N TYR A 120 -4.42 0.90 8.03
CA TYR A 120 -4.98 1.51 9.23
C TYR A 120 -6.51 1.57 9.11
N LEU A 121 -7.19 1.31 10.22
CA LEU A 121 -8.64 1.44 10.34
C LEU A 121 -8.96 2.70 11.16
N VAL A 122 -9.91 3.49 10.70
CA VAL A 122 -10.39 4.70 11.37
C VAL A 122 -11.85 4.48 11.76
N ALA A 123 -12.14 4.56 13.06
CA ALA A 123 -13.51 4.59 13.55
C ALA A 123 -13.93 6.04 13.78
N VAL A 124 -15.00 6.47 13.10
CA VAL A 124 -15.70 7.73 13.39
C VAL A 124 -16.93 7.39 14.21
N SER A 125 -17.07 8.02 15.37
CA SER A 125 -18.21 7.79 16.25
C SER A 125 -18.72 9.07 16.88
N GLY A 126 -19.96 9.06 17.34
CA GLY A 126 -20.53 10.11 18.16
C GLY A 126 -19.98 10.09 19.58
N GLY A 127 -19.72 11.28 20.11
CA GLY A 127 -19.48 11.51 21.51
C GLY A 127 -20.77 11.38 22.31
N GLY A 128 -20.65 10.80 23.50
CA GLY A 128 -21.75 10.68 24.43
C GLY A 128 -21.29 10.20 25.80
N SER A 129 -22.23 10.15 26.74
CA SER A 129 -22.05 9.47 28.02
C SER A 129 -23.21 8.49 28.24
N ALA A 130 -22.89 7.31 28.77
CA ALA A 130 -23.89 6.29 29.09
C ALA A 130 -24.95 6.77 30.12
N PHE A 131 -24.69 7.88 30.80
CA PHE A 131 -25.47 8.36 31.94
C PHE A 131 -26.28 9.63 31.67
N ASP A 132 -25.85 10.49 30.74
CA ASP A 132 -26.55 11.75 30.42
C ASP A 132 -27.54 11.59 29.25
N GLY A 133 -27.51 10.45 28.55
CA GLY A 133 -28.38 10.19 27.40
C GLY A 133 -28.07 11.04 26.18
N ASP A 134 -26.98 11.80 26.21
CA ASP A 134 -26.48 12.58 25.09
C ASP A 134 -25.87 11.62 24.08
N VAL A 135 -26.65 11.34 23.03
CA VAL A 135 -26.31 10.46 21.92
C VAL A 135 -26.23 11.35 20.71
N THR A 136 -25.01 11.52 20.19
CA THR A 136 -24.81 12.35 19.01
C THR A 136 -24.78 11.44 17.79
N ILE A 137 -25.75 11.68 16.90
CA ILE A 137 -25.92 11.01 15.63
C ILE A 137 -26.17 12.10 14.60
N GLY A 138 -25.48 12.05 13.48
CA GLY A 138 -25.60 13.07 12.45
C GLY A 138 -24.64 12.85 11.30
N SER A 139 -24.68 13.78 10.35
CA SER A 139 -23.71 13.86 9.27
C SER A 139 -22.40 14.49 9.75
N PHE A 140 -21.31 14.10 9.11
CA PHE A 140 -19.99 14.67 9.32
C PHE A 140 -19.22 14.74 8.01
N VAL A 141 -18.18 15.55 7.99
CA VAL A 141 -17.14 15.52 6.96
C VAL A 141 -15.88 14.97 7.59
N ILE A 142 -15.19 14.09 6.87
CA ILE A 142 -13.86 13.59 7.24
C ILE A 142 -12.85 13.97 6.16
N THR A 143 -11.67 14.42 6.59
CA THR A 143 -10.53 14.71 5.73
C THR A 143 -9.30 13.94 6.17
N MET A 144 -8.48 13.53 5.21
CA MET A 144 -7.16 12.95 5.43
C MET A 144 -6.09 13.81 4.77
N THR A 145 -5.14 14.31 5.55
CA THR A 145 -4.09 15.23 5.07
C THR A 145 -2.70 14.69 5.44
N ASP A 146 -1.81 14.58 4.47
CA ASP A 146 -0.39 14.27 4.72
C ASP A 146 0.35 15.52 5.20
N LEU A 147 1.01 15.43 6.35
CA LEU A 147 1.68 16.58 6.99
C LEU A 147 3.20 16.58 6.77
N GLU A 148 3.87 15.53 7.22
CA GLU A 148 5.32 15.36 7.15
C GLU A 148 5.65 13.95 6.70
N GLY A 149 6.44 13.78 5.63
CA GLY A 149 6.77 12.44 5.13
C GLY A 149 7.52 12.46 3.80
N PRO A 150 7.84 11.26 3.28
CA PRO A 150 8.30 11.15 1.90
C PRO A 150 7.23 11.72 0.94
N PRO A 151 7.62 12.25 -0.23
CA PRO A 151 6.66 12.61 -1.27
C PRO A 151 5.71 11.44 -1.56
N LEU A 152 4.45 11.75 -1.83
CA LEU A 152 3.49 10.74 -2.29
C LEU A 152 3.94 10.26 -3.68
N ALA A 153 4.21 8.97 -3.79
CA ALA A 153 4.59 8.26 -4.99
C ALA A 153 3.52 7.19 -5.28
N PRO A 154 2.57 7.47 -6.17
CA PRO A 154 1.59 6.48 -6.63
C PRO A 154 2.27 5.42 -7.50
N GLY A 155 1.98 4.16 -7.24
CA GLY A 155 2.48 3.04 -8.04
C GLY A 155 1.97 1.70 -7.51
N CYS A 156 2.25 0.62 -8.23
CA CYS A 156 1.85 -0.71 -7.76
C CYS A 156 2.72 -1.12 -6.57
N MET A 157 2.09 -1.43 -5.44
CA MET A 157 2.78 -1.82 -4.20
C MET A 157 2.87 -3.34 -4.01
N ASP A 158 2.36 -4.14 -4.96
CA ASP A 158 2.37 -5.60 -4.92
C ASP A 158 3.59 -6.17 -5.66
N GLU A 159 4.50 -6.82 -4.93
CA GLU A 159 5.74 -7.42 -5.48
C GLU A 159 5.49 -8.51 -6.54
N ALA A 160 4.27 -9.06 -6.61
CA ALA A 160 3.89 -10.05 -7.62
C ALA A 160 3.47 -9.41 -8.95
N ALA A 161 3.22 -8.09 -8.99
CA ALA A 161 2.80 -7.41 -10.20
C ALA A 161 3.96 -7.18 -11.18
N CYS A 162 3.65 -7.25 -12.48
CA CYS A 162 4.61 -6.92 -13.54
C CYS A 162 5.08 -5.46 -13.41
N ASN A 163 4.23 -4.53 -13.02
CA ASN A 163 4.57 -3.11 -12.85
C ASN A 163 4.83 -2.71 -11.38
N TYR A 164 5.22 -3.65 -10.52
CA TYR A 164 5.62 -3.35 -9.13
C TYR A 164 6.61 -2.19 -9.06
N ASP A 165 6.37 -1.27 -8.13
CA ASP A 165 7.21 -0.12 -7.83
C ASP A 165 7.56 -0.13 -6.32
N PRO A 166 8.82 -0.41 -5.95
CA PRO A 166 9.24 -0.45 -4.55
C PRO A 166 9.32 0.92 -3.89
N ASP A 167 9.30 2.01 -4.65
CA ASP A 167 9.25 3.37 -4.12
C ASP A 167 7.82 3.84 -3.89
N ALA A 168 6.83 3.22 -4.54
CA ALA A 168 5.42 3.51 -4.35
C ALA A 168 5.04 3.46 -2.86
N ASN A 169 4.40 4.52 -2.39
CA ASN A 169 3.86 4.64 -1.03
C ASN A 169 2.38 5.00 -1.01
N VAL A 170 1.78 5.20 -2.19
CA VAL A 170 0.34 5.33 -2.41
C VAL A 170 -0.07 4.26 -3.42
N ALA A 171 -1.14 3.52 -3.12
CA ALA A 171 -1.62 2.46 -3.99
C ALA A 171 -2.02 3.01 -5.36
N GLY A 172 -1.45 2.42 -6.41
CA GLY A 172 -1.80 2.63 -7.81
C GLY A 172 -2.25 1.34 -8.48
N GLU A 173 -2.49 1.42 -9.78
CA GLU A 173 -2.90 0.26 -10.59
C GLU A 173 -1.78 -0.78 -10.69
N CYS A 174 -2.10 -2.04 -10.43
CA CYS A 174 -1.20 -3.17 -10.58
C CYS A 174 -1.59 -4.01 -11.81
N SER A 175 -0.61 -4.39 -12.62
CA SER A 175 -0.78 -5.28 -13.76
C SER A 175 -0.18 -6.66 -13.46
N TYR A 176 -0.96 -7.70 -13.73
CA TYR A 176 -0.59 -9.09 -13.47
C TYR A 176 -0.67 -9.89 -14.77
N ALA A 177 0.22 -10.87 -14.89
CA ALA A 177 0.14 -11.89 -15.93
C ALA A 177 -0.77 -13.02 -15.42
N ASP A 178 -2.08 -12.84 -15.58
CA ASP A 178 -3.09 -13.73 -15.01
C ASP A 178 -3.56 -14.81 -16.00
N ASP A 179 -3.35 -14.59 -17.31
CA ASP A 179 -3.67 -15.58 -18.33
C ASP A 179 -2.51 -16.56 -18.59
N PRO A 180 -2.78 -17.82 -19.01
CA PRO A 180 -1.74 -18.83 -19.22
C PRO A 180 -0.67 -18.47 -20.25
N CYS A 181 -0.98 -17.57 -21.18
CA CYS A 181 -0.05 -17.05 -22.18
C CYS A 181 0.29 -15.58 -21.92
N GLU A 182 0.18 -15.10 -20.69
CA GLU A 182 0.75 -13.82 -20.28
C GLU A 182 2.05 -14.04 -19.51
N ALA A 183 3.01 -13.15 -19.74
CA ALA A 183 4.28 -13.13 -19.02
C ALA A 183 4.65 -11.69 -18.62
N CYS A 184 5.33 -11.54 -17.49
CA CYS A 184 5.97 -10.28 -17.12
C CYS A 184 7.33 -10.17 -17.83
N ILE A 185 7.38 -9.36 -18.90
CA ILE A 185 8.60 -9.08 -19.66
C ILE A 185 8.90 -7.59 -19.53
N ASP A 186 10.11 -7.26 -19.07
CA ASP A 186 10.56 -5.86 -18.91
C ASP A 186 9.57 -4.99 -18.11
N GLY A 187 8.95 -5.58 -17.07
CA GLY A 187 8.00 -4.88 -16.19
C GLY A 187 6.59 -4.67 -16.76
N VAL A 188 6.24 -5.31 -17.87
CA VAL A 188 4.93 -5.19 -18.52
C VAL A 188 4.32 -6.57 -18.78
N VAL A 189 2.98 -6.64 -18.78
CA VAL A 189 2.24 -7.84 -19.18
C VAL A 189 2.31 -7.97 -20.70
N VAL A 190 2.88 -9.07 -21.19
CA VAL A 190 3.00 -9.39 -22.61
C VAL A 190 2.28 -10.71 -22.91
N ASN A 191 1.46 -10.72 -23.95
CA ASN A 191 0.87 -11.94 -24.48
C ASN A 191 1.89 -12.68 -25.37
N ILE A 192 2.20 -13.92 -25.01
CA ILE A 192 3.16 -14.82 -25.66
C ILE A 192 2.44 -15.92 -26.46
N ASP A 193 1.27 -15.63 -27.03
CA ASP A 193 0.60 -16.39 -28.10
C ASP A 193 0.42 -15.42 -29.28
N GLU A 194 1.53 -15.06 -29.93
CA GLU A 194 1.53 -14.03 -30.97
C GLU A 194 0.70 -14.44 -32.21
N ASP A 195 0.63 -15.74 -32.50
CA ASP A 195 -0.09 -16.26 -33.66
C ASP A 195 -1.56 -16.65 -33.38
N GLY A 196 -1.96 -16.66 -32.10
CA GLY A 196 -3.33 -16.86 -31.65
C GLY A 196 -3.84 -18.28 -31.84
N ASP A 197 -2.95 -19.27 -31.92
CA ASP A 197 -3.30 -20.67 -32.09
C ASP A 197 -3.66 -21.39 -30.78
N GLY A 198 -3.48 -20.70 -29.64
CA GLY A 198 -3.76 -21.20 -28.30
C GLY A 198 -2.61 -22.00 -27.69
N VAL A 199 -1.41 -21.94 -28.27
CA VAL A 199 -0.17 -22.50 -27.74
C VAL A 199 0.77 -21.36 -27.37
N CYS A 200 1.05 -21.19 -26.08
CA CYS A 200 1.99 -20.17 -25.65
C CYS A 200 3.42 -20.49 -26.14
N GLU A 201 4.08 -19.51 -26.75
CA GLU A 201 5.50 -19.55 -27.03
C GLU A 201 6.32 -19.40 -25.73
N ALA A 202 7.56 -19.87 -25.75
CA ALA A 202 8.48 -19.50 -24.67
C ALA A 202 8.74 -17.99 -24.76
N ALA A 203 8.51 -17.26 -23.67
CA ALA A 203 8.88 -15.85 -23.58
C ALA A 203 10.36 -15.68 -24.00
N ALA A 204 10.61 -14.83 -24.99
CA ALA A 204 11.96 -14.52 -25.42
C ALA A 204 12.69 -13.78 -24.27
N GLY A 205 13.92 -14.20 -23.98
CA GLY A 205 14.74 -13.62 -22.93
C GLY A 205 15.19 -14.62 -21.88
N THR A 206 15.82 -14.12 -20.83
CA THR A 206 16.33 -14.94 -19.71
C THR A 206 15.69 -14.48 -18.40
N SER A 207 15.31 -15.44 -17.55
CA SER A 207 14.82 -15.17 -16.20
C SER A 207 16.00 -14.91 -15.26
N LEU A 208 16.11 -13.69 -14.74
CA LEU A 208 17.22 -13.22 -13.91
C LEU A 208 16.68 -12.58 -12.62
N LEU A 209 17.49 -12.57 -11.56
CA LEU A 209 17.15 -11.95 -10.27
C LEU A 209 17.59 -10.48 -10.26
N PRO A 210 16.68 -9.49 -10.17
CA PRO A 210 17.08 -8.09 -10.06
C PRO A 210 18.03 -7.84 -8.90
N GLY A 211 19.16 -7.18 -9.16
CA GLY A 211 20.19 -6.87 -8.17
C GLY A 211 21.28 -7.92 -7.97
N ASP A 212 21.14 -9.10 -8.59
CA ASP A 212 22.18 -10.13 -8.64
C ASP A 212 23.17 -9.81 -9.77
N PHE A 213 24.12 -8.92 -9.48
CA PHE A 213 25.07 -8.43 -10.49
C PHE A 213 26.10 -9.48 -10.86
N ASN A 214 26.45 -10.37 -9.92
CA ASN A 214 27.47 -11.39 -10.16
C ASN A 214 26.89 -12.70 -10.71
N SER A 215 25.57 -12.76 -10.88
CA SER A 215 24.78 -13.87 -11.42
C SER A 215 24.87 -15.16 -10.58
N ASP A 216 25.03 -15.06 -9.26
CA ASP A 216 25.14 -16.23 -8.38
C ASP A 216 23.81 -16.71 -7.74
N SER A 217 22.69 -16.18 -8.22
CA SER A 217 21.32 -16.42 -7.78
C SER A 217 21.02 -15.93 -6.36
N SER A 218 21.83 -15.03 -5.83
CA SER A 218 21.61 -14.43 -4.51
C SER A 218 21.94 -12.94 -4.55
N ILE A 219 21.17 -12.14 -3.79
CA ILE A 219 21.51 -10.72 -3.61
C ILE A 219 22.22 -10.58 -2.27
N ASP A 220 23.53 -10.34 -2.31
CA ASP A 220 24.39 -10.12 -1.16
C ASP A 220 25.48 -9.05 -1.40
N ILE A 221 26.44 -8.97 -0.47
CA ILE A 221 27.50 -7.94 -0.56
C ILE A 221 28.39 -8.10 -1.80
N SER A 222 28.47 -9.31 -2.33
CA SER A 222 29.29 -9.64 -3.49
C SER A 222 28.77 -8.97 -4.77
N ASP A 223 27.47 -8.70 -4.88
CA ASP A 223 26.87 -7.96 -6.00
C ASP A 223 27.35 -6.52 -6.03
N GLY A 224 27.23 -5.82 -4.91
CA GLY A 224 27.73 -4.45 -4.77
C GLY A 224 29.23 -4.37 -5.08
N LEU A 225 30.02 -5.37 -4.65
CA LEU A 225 31.45 -5.43 -4.98
C LEU A 225 31.71 -5.74 -6.45
N ALA A 226 30.90 -6.60 -7.08
CA ALA A 226 31.03 -6.95 -8.49
C ALA A 226 30.70 -5.76 -9.39
N LEU A 227 29.61 -5.04 -9.08
CA LEU A 227 29.23 -3.79 -9.76
C LEU A 227 30.33 -2.73 -9.65
N LEU A 228 30.88 -2.49 -8.46
CA LEU A 228 31.99 -1.55 -8.29
C LEU A 228 33.24 -1.99 -9.07
N GLY A 229 33.50 -3.29 -9.14
CA GLY A 229 34.57 -3.87 -9.96
C GLY A 229 34.37 -3.60 -11.44
N TYR A 230 33.15 -3.76 -11.93
CA TYR A 230 32.75 -3.41 -13.30
C TYR A 230 32.94 -1.92 -13.59
N LEU A 231 32.35 -1.04 -12.78
CA LEU A 231 32.36 0.41 -12.98
C LEU A 231 33.75 1.03 -12.96
N PHE A 232 34.61 0.62 -12.03
CA PHE A 232 35.88 1.31 -11.77
C PHE A 232 37.12 0.56 -12.23
N SER A 233 37.05 -0.77 -12.32
CA SER A 233 38.22 -1.61 -12.63
C SER A 233 38.11 -2.33 -13.96
N GLY A 234 36.91 -2.46 -14.55
CA GLY A 234 36.66 -3.24 -15.77
C GLY A 234 37.11 -4.70 -15.64
N ASN A 235 37.23 -5.23 -14.41
CA ASN A 235 37.75 -6.56 -14.11
C ASN A 235 36.64 -7.60 -13.86
N ARG A 236 35.38 -7.18 -13.99
CA ARG A 236 34.19 -8.01 -13.92
C ARG A 236 33.40 -7.80 -15.21
N ALA A 237 32.82 -8.88 -15.74
CA ALA A 237 31.84 -8.77 -16.79
C ALA A 237 30.53 -8.24 -16.19
N ALA A 238 29.78 -7.46 -16.94
CA ALA A 238 28.41 -7.12 -16.57
C ALA A 238 27.51 -8.34 -16.81
N PRO A 239 26.48 -8.55 -15.98
CA PRO A 239 25.41 -9.49 -16.32
C PRO A 239 24.67 -8.98 -17.57
N CYS A 240 24.16 -9.89 -18.39
CA CYS A 240 23.41 -9.56 -19.60
C CYS A 240 24.16 -8.53 -20.49
N ALA A 241 25.28 -8.97 -21.06
CA ALA A 241 26.11 -8.19 -21.98
C ALA A 241 26.12 -8.80 -23.38
N ASP A 242 26.41 -7.99 -24.40
CA ASP A 242 26.64 -8.47 -25.75
C ASP A 242 27.97 -9.25 -25.87
N ASP A 243 28.21 -9.90 -27.02
CA ASP A 243 29.47 -10.59 -27.33
C ASP A 243 30.72 -9.68 -27.21
N GLY A 244 30.54 -8.37 -27.24
CA GLY A 244 31.58 -7.35 -27.06
C GLY A 244 31.81 -6.94 -25.60
N GLY A 245 31.03 -7.47 -24.65
CA GLY A 245 31.07 -7.13 -23.23
C GLY A 245 30.39 -5.80 -22.90
N ASN A 246 29.60 -5.22 -23.81
CA ASN A 246 28.80 -4.04 -23.51
C ASN A 246 27.50 -4.48 -22.84
N ILE A 247 27.16 -3.86 -21.71
CA ILE A 247 25.92 -4.14 -21.00
C ILE A 247 24.70 -3.80 -21.88
N LEU A 248 23.73 -4.69 -21.92
CA LEU A 248 22.48 -4.53 -22.67
C LEU A 248 21.44 -3.76 -21.84
N ALA A 249 20.29 -3.43 -22.44
CA ALA A 249 19.26 -2.67 -21.75
C ALA A 249 18.65 -3.46 -20.59
N GLY A 250 18.45 -4.76 -20.75
CA GLY A 250 18.06 -5.66 -19.67
C GLY A 250 19.13 -5.76 -18.58
N GLY A 251 20.42 -5.79 -18.94
CA GLY A 251 21.51 -5.78 -17.97
C GLY A 251 21.57 -4.50 -17.13
N ILE A 252 21.27 -3.35 -17.74
CA ILE A 252 21.11 -2.09 -17.00
C ILE A 252 19.93 -2.20 -16.04
N GLN A 253 18.75 -2.59 -16.50
CA GLN A 253 17.56 -2.73 -15.64
C GLN A 253 17.74 -3.74 -14.51
N LEU A 254 18.46 -4.83 -14.77
CA LEU A 254 18.80 -5.86 -13.79
C LEU A 254 19.73 -5.32 -12.68
N SER A 255 20.57 -4.34 -13.03
CA SER A 255 21.64 -3.83 -12.16
C SER A 255 21.33 -2.46 -11.55
N ASP A 256 20.35 -1.74 -12.11
CA ASP A 256 19.82 -0.44 -11.67
C ASP A 256 18.95 -0.65 -10.43
N PHE A 257 19.62 -0.77 -9.29
CA PHE A 257 19.02 -1.13 -8.03
C PHE A 257 18.04 -0.06 -7.55
N ASN A 258 18.36 1.21 -7.80
CA ASN A 258 17.56 2.34 -7.33
C ASN A 258 16.46 2.75 -8.33
N GLY A 259 16.49 2.23 -9.57
CA GLY A 259 15.48 2.47 -10.60
C GLY A 259 15.55 3.84 -11.26
N ASP A 260 16.69 4.53 -11.19
CA ASP A 260 16.85 5.88 -11.76
C ASP A 260 17.15 5.90 -13.26
N GLY A 261 17.26 4.72 -13.87
CA GLY A 261 17.50 4.50 -15.30
C GLY A 261 18.97 4.54 -15.69
N SER A 262 19.89 4.62 -14.73
CA SER A 262 21.32 4.67 -14.99
C SER A 262 22.08 3.67 -14.10
N LEU A 263 23.07 2.99 -14.69
CA LEU A 263 23.94 2.10 -13.93
C LEU A 263 25.17 2.86 -13.43
N ASP A 264 25.19 3.21 -12.14
CA ASP A 264 26.29 3.95 -11.52
C ASP A 264 26.61 3.55 -10.06
N LEU A 265 27.39 4.39 -9.37
CA LEU A 265 27.80 4.11 -7.98
C LEU A 265 26.60 4.06 -7.01
N SER A 266 25.52 4.77 -7.32
CA SER A 266 24.33 4.85 -6.48
C SER A 266 23.64 3.50 -6.35
N ASP A 267 23.69 2.64 -7.37
CA ASP A 267 23.13 1.29 -7.35
C ASP A 267 23.85 0.41 -6.34
N ALA A 268 25.19 0.41 -6.38
CA ALA A 268 26.00 -0.32 -5.40
C ALA A 268 25.74 0.17 -3.97
N ILE A 269 25.52 1.47 -3.78
CA ILE A 269 25.16 2.04 -2.48
C ILE A 269 23.76 1.58 -2.06
N SER A 270 22.80 1.53 -2.99
CA SER A 270 21.43 1.10 -2.75
C SER A 270 21.36 -0.38 -2.38
N THR A 271 22.11 -1.25 -3.06
CA THR A 271 22.28 -2.66 -2.66
C THR A 271 22.75 -2.79 -1.22
N LEU A 272 23.82 -2.07 -0.84
CA LEU A 272 24.36 -2.12 0.52
C LEU A 272 23.41 -1.51 1.56
N ARG A 273 22.70 -0.44 1.20
CA ARG A 273 21.71 0.20 2.07
C ARG A 273 20.53 -0.72 2.33
N TRP A 274 20.07 -1.44 1.32
CA TRP A 274 19.07 -2.50 1.48
C TRP A 274 19.56 -3.58 2.44
N LEU A 275 20.71 -4.19 2.15
CA LEU A 275 21.28 -5.31 2.91
C LEU A 275 21.53 -5.00 4.39
N PHE A 276 22.00 -3.79 4.71
CA PHE A 276 22.51 -3.49 6.05
C PHE A 276 21.72 -2.44 6.83
N LEU A 277 20.95 -1.58 6.14
CA LEU A 277 20.29 -0.42 6.76
C LEU A 277 18.76 -0.43 6.57
N GLY A 278 18.20 -1.50 6.00
CA GLY A 278 16.76 -1.57 5.71
C GLY A 278 16.32 -0.54 4.68
N GLY A 279 17.18 -0.23 3.70
CA GLY A 279 16.81 0.55 2.53
C GLY A 279 15.74 -0.13 1.66
N PRO A 280 15.26 0.56 0.61
CA PRO A 280 14.34 -0.04 -0.37
C PRO A 280 14.96 -1.30 -1.02
N ILE A 281 14.12 -2.29 -1.36
CA ILE A 281 14.53 -3.41 -2.22
C ILE A 281 14.82 -2.88 -3.64
N HIS A 282 15.39 -3.73 -4.51
CA HIS A 282 15.63 -3.38 -5.90
C HIS A 282 14.36 -2.83 -6.58
N ALA A 283 14.51 -1.86 -7.48
CA ALA A 283 13.46 -1.23 -8.30
C ALA A 283 12.46 -2.19 -8.98
N LEU A 284 12.84 -3.46 -9.18
CA LEU A 284 12.03 -4.49 -9.84
C LEU A 284 11.57 -5.57 -8.86
N GLY A 285 11.71 -5.34 -7.56
CA GLY A 285 11.37 -6.30 -6.52
C GLY A 285 12.41 -7.40 -6.33
N SER A 286 12.01 -8.42 -5.57
CA SER A 286 12.87 -9.53 -5.14
C SER A 286 12.63 -10.84 -5.90
N ASN A 287 11.68 -10.83 -6.84
CA ASN A 287 11.31 -11.99 -7.65
C ASN A 287 12.07 -11.98 -8.99
N CYS A 288 12.32 -13.18 -9.54
CA CYS A 288 12.90 -13.32 -10.87
C CYS A 288 12.01 -12.65 -11.94
N ARG A 289 12.65 -12.01 -12.93
CA ARG A 289 11.96 -11.39 -14.07
C ARG A 289 12.59 -11.78 -15.39
N ILE A 290 11.79 -11.75 -16.45
CA ILE A 290 12.26 -12.04 -17.81
C ILE A 290 12.75 -10.75 -18.46
N PHE A 291 13.99 -10.78 -18.92
CA PHE A 291 14.61 -9.70 -19.67
C PHE A 291 14.84 -10.14 -21.11
N SER A 292 14.20 -9.44 -22.05
CA SER A 292 14.03 -9.90 -23.44
C SER A 292 15.31 -9.88 -24.28
N ASP A 293 16.27 -9.03 -23.92
CA ASP A 293 17.56 -8.88 -24.61
C ASP A 293 18.70 -9.68 -23.97
N CYS A 294 18.43 -10.42 -22.89
CA CYS A 294 19.43 -11.24 -22.19
C CYS A 294 19.40 -12.70 -22.69
N SER A 295 20.58 -13.29 -22.92
CA SER A 295 20.74 -14.72 -23.30
C SER A 295 21.57 -15.51 -22.28
N ASP A 296 21.01 -16.63 -21.80
CA ASP A 296 21.63 -17.81 -21.14
C ASP A 296 22.65 -17.63 -19.99
N ASP A 297 22.90 -16.42 -19.48
CA ASP A 297 24.07 -16.18 -18.61
C ASP A 297 23.89 -16.48 -17.11
N ASP A 298 22.73 -16.95 -16.66
CA ASP A 298 22.52 -17.79 -15.46
C ASP A 298 21.05 -17.64 -15.03
N THR A 299 20.29 -18.72 -15.19
CA THR A 299 18.86 -18.72 -14.90
C THR A 299 18.63 -18.60 -13.40
N CYS A 300 17.80 -17.63 -13.00
CA CYS A 300 17.21 -17.58 -11.68
C CYS A 300 16.61 -18.96 -11.36
N ALA A 301 17.05 -19.60 -10.27
CA ALA A 301 16.55 -20.92 -9.92
C ALA A 301 15.04 -20.81 -9.68
N THR A 302 14.24 -21.43 -10.55
CA THR A 302 12.79 -21.49 -10.38
C THR A 302 12.48 -22.10 -9.00
N PRO A 303 11.62 -21.48 -8.17
CA PRO A 303 11.16 -22.10 -6.93
C PRO A 303 10.48 -23.46 -7.16
#